data_AF-A0A151EAL6-F1
#
_entry.id   AF-A0A151EAL6-F1
#
_cell.length_a   1.000
_cell.length_b   1.000
_cell.length_c   1.000
_cell.angle_alpha   90.00
_cell.angle_beta   90.00
_cell.angle_gamma   90.00
#
_symmetry.space_group_name_H-M   'P 1'
#
loop_
_entity.id
_entity.type
_entity.pdbx_description
1 polymer ?
#
loop_
_entity_poly.entity_id
_entity_poly.type
_entity_poly.pdbx_seq_one_letter_code
_entity_poly.pdbx_strand_id
1 'polypeptide(L)' 'MVVYVAWDVKNPKGRIASVLSAVLWSILIVLVILHGDWTEFTIPILILFVLLLVLSLLRIFQEWKEEGEWLE' A
#
# COMPACT_ATOMS: atom_id res chain seq x y z
N MET A 1 21.36 -29.51 7.76
CA MET A 1 20.78 -28.55 8.71
C MET A 1 19.86 -27.66 7.91
N VAL A 2 18.54 -27.84 8.02
CA VAL A 2 17.57 -26.96 7.33
C VAL A 2 17.44 -25.73 8.20
N VAL A 3 18.05 -24.62 7.77
CA VAL A 3 17.88 -23.33 8.45
C VAL A 3 16.46 -22.87 8.14
N TYR A 4 15.54 -23.09 9.08
CA TYR A 4 14.26 -22.41 9.09
C TYR A 4 14.59 -20.93 9.30
N VAL A 5 14.57 -20.14 8.23
CA VAL A 5 14.57 -18.68 8.33
C VAL A 5 13.26 -18.34 9.04
N ALA A 6 13.34 -18.13 10.36
CA ALA A 6 12.26 -17.51 11.08
C ALA A 6 12.03 -16.17 10.39
N TRP A 7 10.87 -16.02 9.77
CA TRP A 7 10.36 -14.73 9.30
C TRP A 7 10.12 -13.88 10.55
N ASP A 8 11.19 -13.36 11.15
CA ASP A 8 11.11 -12.50 12.33
C ASP A 8 10.71 -11.09 11.84
N VAL A 9 9.45 -11.01 11.44
CA VAL A 9 8.83 -9.78 11.01
C VAL A 9 8.62 -8.93 12.26
N LYS A 10 9.46 -7.92 12.48
CA LYS A 10 9.34 -6.97 13.62
C LYS A 10 7.93 -6.40 13.78
N ASN A 11 7.22 -6.11 12.69
CA ASN A 11 5.84 -5.58 12.73
C ASN A 11 4.89 -6.24 11.71
N PRO A 12 4.29 -7.40 12.04
CA PRO A 12 3.45 -8.15 11.08
C PRO A 12 2.10 -7.48 10.85
N LYS A 13 1.55 -6.79 11.85
CA LYS A 13 0.27 -6.07 11.74
C LYS A 13 0.39 -4.86 10.83
N GLY A 14 1.49 -4.10 10.94
CA GLY A 14 1.82 -2.99 10.06
C GLY A 14 1.88 -3.44 8.60
N ARG A 15 2.62 -4.52 8.34
CA ARG A 15 2.74 -5.11 6.99
C ARG A 15 1.40 -5.51 6.39
N ILE A 16 0.55 -6.17 7.15
CA ILE A 16 -0.79 -6.55 6.68
C ILE A 16 -1.62 -5.29 6.35
N ALA A 17 -1.59 -4.27 7.20
CA ALA A 17 -2.32 -3.03 6.96
C ALA A 17 -1.82 -2.31 5.70
N SER A 18 -0.51 -2.25 5.48
CA SER A 18 0.10 -1.62 4.30
C SER A 18 -0.27 -2.33 3.00
N VAL A 19 -0.21 -3.66 3.00
CA VAL A 19 -0.64 -4.48 1.85
C VAL A 19 -2.13 -4.31 1.57
N LEU A 20 -2.98 -4.37 2.61
CA LEU A 20 -4.42 -4.17 2.46
C LEU A 20 -4.74 -2.77 1.91
N SER A 21 -4.01 -1.75 2.37
CA SER A 21 -4.16 -0.37 1.89
C SER A 21 -3.81 -0.27 0.40
N ALA A 22 -2.68 -0.85 -0.02
CA ALA A 22 -2.27 -0.88 -1.43
C ALA A 22 -3.32 -1.57 -2.33
N VAL A 23 -3.89 -2.69 -1.86
CA VAL A 23 -4.97 -3.39 -2.57
C VAL A 23 -6.22 -2.51 -2.69
N LEU A 24 -6.63 -1.87 -1.59
CA LEU A 24 -7.83 -1.02 -1.58
C LEU A 24 -7.71 0.15 -2.55
N TRP A 25 -6.58 0.88 -2.53
CA TRP A 25 -6.37 2.00 -3.45
C TRP A 25 -6.33 1.55 -4.91
N SER A 26 -5.75 0.38 -5.19
CA SER A 26 -5.74 -0.19 -6.54
C SER A 26 -7.15 -0.49 -7.05
N ILE A 27 -8.02 -1.06 -6.20
CA ILE A 27 -9.42 -1.32 -6.55
C ILE A 27 -10.16 0.00 -6.81
N LEU A 28 -9.98 1.00 -5.96
CA LEU A 28 -10.63 2.30 -6.12
C LEU A 28 -10.20 3.02 -7.40
N ILE A 29 -8.91 2.95 -7.77
CA ILE A 29 -8.41 3.46 -9.05
C ILE A 29 -9.12 2.76 -10.22
N VAL A 30 -9.20 1.42 -10.19
CA VAL A 30 -9.88 0.66 -11.25
C VAL A 30 -11.35 1.03 -11.33
N LEU A 31 -12.05 1.18 -10.21
CA LEU A 31 -13.45 1.60 -10.19
C LEU A 31 -13.64 3.00 -10.78
N VAL A 32 -12.77 3.95 -10.44
CA VAL A 32 -12.79 5.30 -11.02
C VAL A 32 -12.50 5.28 -12.52
N ILE A 33 -11.59 4.44 -13.00
CA ILE A 33 -11.31 4.33 -14.43
C ILE A 33 -12.50 3.72 -15.19
N LEU A 34 -13.15 2.69 -14.61
CA LEU A 34 -14.24 1.97 -15.28
C LEU A 34 -15.58 2.70 -15.22
N HIS A 35 -15.87 3.40 -14.12
CA HIS A 35 -17.18 3.99 -13.84
C HIS A 35 -17.14 5.48 -13.52
N GLY A 36 -15.95 6.09 -13.53
CA GLY A 36 -15.81 7.51 -13.29
C GLY A 36 -16.40 8.32 -14.42
N ASP A 37 -17.31 9.21 -14.08
CA ASP A 37 -17.76 10.24 -15.00
C ASP A 37 -16.60 11.24 -15.09
N TRP A 38 -15.88 11.27 -16.22
CA TRP A 38 -14.58 11.97 -16.44
C TRP A 38 -14.69 13.51 -16.45
N THR A 39 -15.46 14.03 -15.50
CA THR A 39 -15.67 15.42 -15.16
C THR A 39 -14.49 15.97 -14.35
N GLU A 40 -14.48 17.29 -14.18
CA GLU A 40 -13.40 18.02 -13.48
C GLU A 40 -13.15 17.54 -12.04
N PHE A 41 -14.13 16.93 -11.37
CA PHE A 41 -13.99 16.43 -9.99
C PHE A 41 -13.42 15.01 -9.89
N THR A 42 -13.58 14.19 -10.92
CA THR A 42 -13.10 12.80 -10.94
C THR A 42 -11.58 12.73 -11.11
N ILE A 43 -10.99 13.68 -11.83
CA ILE A 43 -9.54 13.76 -12.06
C ILE A 43 -8.77 13.99 -10.73
N PRO A 44 -9.12 14.98 -9.89
CA PRO A 44 -8.52 15.13 -8.55
C PRO A 44 -8.66 13.90 -7.66
N ILE A 45 -9.80 13.20 -7.71
CA ILE A 45 -10.03 11.97 -6.93
C ILE A 45 -9.08 10.86 -7.40
N LEU A 46 -8.93 10.69 -8.71
CA LEU A 46 -7.99 9.72 -9.28
C LEU A 46 -6.55 10.01 -8.84
N ILE A 47 -6.14 11.28 -8.90
CA ILE A 47 -4.81 11.72 -8.43
C ILE A 47 -4.63 11.39 -6.95
N LEU A 48 -5.64 11.65 -6.11
CA LEU A 48 -5.60 11.33 -4.68
C LEU A 48 -5.39 9.83 -4.44
N PHE A 49 -6.13 8.96 -5.15
CA PHE A 49 -5.95 7.52 -5.00
C PHE A 49 -4.58 7.03 -5.48
N VAL A 50 -4.05 7.62 -6.56
CA VAL A 50 -2.68 7.32 -7.02
C VAL A 50 -1.65 7.72 -5.94
N LEU A 51 -1.79 8.89 -5.33
CA LEU A 51 -0.91 9.33 -4.23
C LEU A 51 -0.98 8.37 -3.04
N LEU A 52 -2.19 7.97 -2.62
CA LEU A 52 -2.38 7.03 -1.52
C LEU A 52 -1.79 5.64 -1.82
N LEU A 53 -1.88 5.20 -3.09
CA LEU A 53 -1.23 3.98 -3.54
C LEU A 53 0.30 4.09 -3.42
N VAL A 54 0.89 5.18 -3.92
CA VAL A 54 2.34 5.42 -3.81
C VAL A 54 2.80 5.42 -2.36
N LEU A 55 2.08 6.10 -1.46
CA LEU A 55 2.39 6.10 -0.03
C LEU A 55 2.31 4.70 0.59
N SER A 56 1.32 3.90 0.19
CA SER A 56 1.18 2.52 0.66
C SER A 56 2.34 1.65 0.19
N LEU A 57 2.79 1.82 -1.06
CA LEU A 57 3.94 1.10 -1.61
C LEU A 57 5.25 1.52 -0.94
N LEU A 58 5.45 2.82 -0.69
CA LEU A 58 6.61 3.32 0.06
C LEU A 58 6.65 2.73 1.47
N ARG A 59 5.49 2.66 2.14
CA ARG A 59 5.40 2.04 3.46
C ARG A 59 5.75 0.55 3.42
N ILE A 60 5.23 -0.20 2.44
CA ILE A 60 5.62 -1.62 2.25
C ILE A 60 7.14 -1.71 2.03
N PHE A 61 7.70 -0.87 1.17
CA PHE A 61 9.13 -0.86 0.91
C PHE A 61 9.96 -0.59 2.18
N GLN A 62 9.56 0.38 3.01
CA GLN A 62 10.21 0.68 4.28
C GLN A 62 10.09 -0.50 5.26
N GLU A 63 8.91 -1.10 5.40
CA GLU A 63 8.69 -2.25 6.28
C GLU A 63 9.52 -3.48 5.88
N TRP A 64 9.85 -3.61 4.59
CA TRP A 64 10.64 -4.71 4.05
C TRP A 64 12.15 -4.43 4.03
N LYS A 65 12.57 -3.20 3.70
CA LYS A 65 13.98 -2.83 3.59
C LYS A 65 14.61 -2.41 4.91
N GLU A 66 13.85 -1.74 5.76
CA GLU A 66 14.32 -1.15 7.02
C GLU A 66 13.83 -1.96 8.23
N GLU A 67 13.28 -3.16 7.98
CA GLU A 67 12.69 -4.07 8.98
C GLU A 67 11.69 -3.41 9.95
N GLY A 68 11.19 -2.20 9.65
CA GLY A 68 10.34 -1.45 10.57
C GLY A 68 11.09 -0.85 11.78
N GLU A 69 12.39 -0.59 11.69
CA GLU A 69 13.14 0.13 12.76
C GLU A 69 12.55 1.51 13.09
N TRP A 70 11.89 2.16 12.13
CA TRP A 70 11.24 3.46 12.32
C TRP A 70 9.83 3.38 12.93
N LEU A 71 9.30 2.16 13.16
CA LEU A 71 8.02 1.91 13.82
C LEU A 71 8.17 1.65 15.33
N GLU A 72 9.40 1.78 15.87
CA GLU A 72 9.69 1.81 17.31
C GLU A 72 9.39 3.19 17.93
#